data_AF-A0A2E8ND55-F1
#
_entry.id   AF-A0A2E8ND55-F1
#
_cell.length_a   1.000
_cell.length_b   1.000
_cell.length_c   1.000
_cell.angle_alpha   90.00
_cell.angle_beta   90.00
_cell.angle_gamma   90.00
#
_symmetry.space_group_name_H-M   'P 1'
#
loop_
_entity.id
_entity.type
_entity.pdbx_description
1 polymer ?
#
loop_
_entity_poly.entity_id
_entity_poly.type
_entity_poly.pdbx_seq_one_letter_code
_entity_poly.pdbx_strand_id
1 'polypeptide(L)'
;VELRLNDIDGYEIGQEISAEIFSEGEIVDVTSVRKGKGFAGVMKRHGFAGQRASHGAHKVHRKPGAIGQCATPSRVFKGKKMPGRMGAQKTTIMNLQVVKVDPESEILLIKGSVPGPKGATVVVRNATKVPVSTGDAQ
;
A
#
# COMPACT_ATOMS: atom_id res chain seq x y z
N VAL A 1 -14.63 1.34 -8.37
CA VAL A 1 -14.20 0.92 -7.01
C VAL A 1 -15.36 0.15 -6.44
N GLU A 2 -15.12 -0.97 -5.74
CA GLU A 2 -16.19 -1.76 -5.11
C GLU A 2 -15.87 -1.94 -3.62
N LEU A 3 -16.91 -1.92 -2.78
CA LEU A 3 -16.86 -2.29 -1.36
C LEU A 3 -17.70 -3.57 -1.20
N ARG A 4 -17.17 -4.54 -0.46
CA ARG A 4 -17.89 -5.79 -0.17
C ARG A 4 -18.55 -5.63 1.18
N LEU A 5 -19.88 -5.71 1.19
CA LEU A 5 -20.71 -5.62 2.38
C LEU A 5 -21.34 -7.00 2.64
N ASN A 6 -21.65 -7.28 3.90
CA ASN A 6 -22.37 -8.50 4.27
C ASN A 6 -23.88 -8.37 4.06
N ASP A 7 -24.39 -7.14 4.19
CA ASP A 7 -25.78 -6.77 3.95
C ASP A 7 -25.83 -5.45 3.17
N ILE A 8 -26.91 -5.25 2.42
CA ILE A 8 -27.16 -4.07 1.56
C ILE A 8 -28.41 -3.33 2.05
N ASP A 9 -29.20 -3.94 2.94
CA ASP A 9 -30.43 -3.36 3.46
C ASP A 9 -30.11 -2.03 4.18
N GLY A 10 -30.65 -0.92 3.65
CA GLY A 10 -30.43 0.43 4.19
C GLY A 10 -29.65 1.39 3.28
N TYR A 11 -29.13 0.93 2.14
CA TYR A 11 -28.49 1.80 1.15
C TYR A 11 -29.37 2.04 -0.09
N GLU A 12 -29.54 3.31 -0.46
CA GLU A 12 -30.27 3.69 -1.67
C GLU A 12 -29.32 4.16 -2.79
N ILE A 13 -29.73 3.95 -4.05
CA ILE A 13 -28.96 4.42 -5.20
C ILE A 13 -28.98 5.95 -5.23
N GLY A 14 -27.79 6.55 -5.17
CA GLY A 14 -27.64 8.02 -5.15
C GLY A 14 -27.57 8.62 -3.75
N GLN A 15 -27.58 7.79 -2.70
CA GLN A 15 -27.31 8.23 -1.34
C GLN A 15 -25.90 8.84 -1.22
N GLU A 16 -25.82 9.99 -0.57
CA GLU A 16 -24.57 10.63 -0.22
C GLU A 16 -23.99 10.03 1.06
N ILE A 17 -22.68 9.78 1.05
CA ILE A 17 -21.93 9.17 2.15
C ILE A 17 -21.04 10.27 2.73
N SER A 18 -21.45 10.84 3.85
CA SER A 18 -20.72 11.93 4.51
C SER A 18 -19.52 11.41 5.31
N ALA A 19 -18.62 12.32 5.69
CA ALA A 19 -17.47 11.99 6.54
C ALA A 19 -17.87 11.60 7.99
N GLU A 20 -19.13 11.86 8.38
CA GLU A 20 -19.69 11.60 9.72
C GLU A 20 -19.81 10.11 10.05
N ILE A 21 -19.72 9.24 9.05
CA ILE A 21 -19.76 7.78 9.23
C ILE A 21 -18.58 7.29 10.07
N PHE A 22 -17.48 8.05 10.10
CA PHE A 22 -16.32 7.73 10.92
C PHE A 22 -16.37 8.48 12.25
N SER A 23 -15.86 7.84 13.29
CA SER A 23 -15.71 8.45 14.62
C SER A 23 -14.25 8.78 14.96
N GLU A 24 -14.05 9.76 15.84
CA GLU A 24 -12.71 10.06 16.35
C GLU A 24 -12.17 8.89 17.17
N GLY A 25 -10.92 8.51 16.92
CA GLY A 25 -10.28 7.37 17.57
C GLY A 25 -10.53 6.01 16.89
N GLU A 26 -11.42 5.96 15.89
CA GLU A 26 -11.69 4.75 15.11
C GLU A 26 -10.44 4.27 14.35
N ILE A 27 -10.35 2.96 14.14
CA ILE A 27 -9.26 2.33 13.39
C ILE A 27 -9.76 1.90 12.01
N VAL A 28 -9.11 2.40 10.97
CA VAL A 28 -9.48 2.21 9.57
C VAL A 28 -8.34 1.62 8.73
N ASP A 29 -8.71 0.97 7.63
CA ASP A 29 -7.80 0.51 6.59
C ASP A 29 -7.89 1.44 5.37
N VAL A 30 -6.73 1.94 4.91
CA VAL A 30 -6.66 2.89 3.81
C VAL A 30 -6.01 2.26 2.59
N THR A 31 -6.74 2.25 1.47
CA THR A 31 -6.32 1.60 0.22
C THR A 31 -6.23 2.59 -0.93
N SER A 32 -5.11 2.60 -1.63
CA SER A 32 -4.94 3.43 -2.83
C SER A 32 -3.82 2.89 -3.74
N VAL A 33 -3.61 3.54 -4.88
CA VAL A 33 -2.52 3.21 -5.80
C VAL A 33 -1.24 3.94 -5.37
N ARG A 34 -0.19 3.18 -5.05
CA ARG A 34 1.11 3.76 -4.64
C ARG A 34 1.71 4.61 -5.77
N LYS A 35 2.40 5.71 -5.42
CA LYS A 35 3.14 6.55 -6.37
C LYS A 35 4.09 5.71 -7.24
N GLY A 36 3.94 5.84 -8.57
CA GLY A 36 4.79 5.16 -9.54
C GLY A 36 6.24 5.65 -9.51
N LYS A 37 7.19 4.74 -9.70
CA LYS A 37 8.64 5.03 -9.73
C LYS A 37 9.32 4.59 -11.05
N GLY A 38 8.55 4.21 -12.06
CA GLY A 38 9.04 3.73 -13.35
C GLY A 38 9.78 2.39 -13.24
N PHE A 39 10.76 2.17 -14.11
CA PHE A 39 11.67 1.02 -14.04
C PHE A 39 12.73 1.27 -12.96
N ALA A 40 12.72 0.45 -11.91
CA ALA A 40 13.64 0.57 -10.79
C ALA A 40 14.70 -0.54 -10.82
N GLY A 41 15.96 -0.14 -10.58
CA GLY A 41 17.07 -1.08 -10.35
C GLY A 41 16.91 -1.87 -9.04
N VAL A 42 17.71 -2.92 -8.89
CA VAL A 42 17.59 -3.88 -7.75
C VAL A 42 17.81 -3.27 -6.38
N MET A 43 18.69 -2.27 -6.26
CA MET A 43 18.91 -1.58 -4.99
C MET A 43 17.66 -0.81 -4.55
N LYS A 44 17.03 -0.06 -5.46
CA LYS A 44 15.83 0.73 -5.16
C LYS A 44 14.58 -0.14 -4.99
N ARG A 45 14.45 -1.19 -5.81
CA ARG A 45 13.25 -2.05 -5.82
C ARG A 45 13.23 -3.05 -4.67
N HIS A 46 14.39 -3.62 -4.33
CA HIS A 46 14.50 -4.76 -3.40
C HIS A 46 15.47 -4.53 -2.23
N GLY A 47 16.10 -3.36 -2.13
CA GLY A 47 17.01 -3.03 -1.02
C GLY A 47 18.37 -3.74 -1.08
N PHE A 48 18.84 -4.17 -2.26
CA PHE A 48 20.15 -4.81 -2.39
C PHE A 48 21.29 -3.83 -2.05
N ALA A 49 22.34 -4.29 -1.36
CA ALA A 49 23.45 -3.46 -0.88
C ALA A 49 24.40 -2.97 -1.99
N GLY A 50 24.46 -3.66 -3.14
CA GLY A 50 25.42 -3.38 -4.21
C GLY A 50 26.79 -4.02 -3.97
N GLN A 51 27.80 -3.58 -4.71
CA GLN A 51 29.18 -4.06 -4.64
C GLN A 51 30.12 -2.92 -4.25
N ARG A 52 31.36 -3.26 -3.85
CA ARG A 52 32.41 -2.27 -3.50
C ARG A 52 32.61 -1.24 -4.61
N ALA A 53 32.98 -0.01 -4.23
CA ALA A 53 33.17 1.10 -5.17
C ALA A 53 34.63 1.29 -5.61
N SER A 54 35.59 1.29 -4.68
CA SER A 54 36.98 1.70 -4.92
C SER A 54 38.00 0.55 -5.07
N HIS A 55 37.73 -0.62 -4.49
CA HIS A 55 38.69 -1.73 -4.50
C HIS A 55 38.53 -2.65 -5.72
N GLY A 56 38.90 -2.14 -6.91
CA GLY A 56 39.03 -2.95 -8.13
C GLY A 56 37.73 -3.49 -8.75
N ALA A 57 36.57 -3.05 -8.27
CA ALA A 57 35.28 -3.48 -8.82
C ALA A 57 35.06 -2.85 -10.21
N HIS A 58 35.09 -3.65 -11.27
CA HIS A 58 34.95 -3.14 -12.63
C HIS A 58 33.47 -3.14 -13.08
N LYS A 59 32.81 -1.98 -13.07
CA LYS A 59 31.45 -1.75 -13.61
C LYS A 59 30.36 -2.64 -12.99
N VAL A 60 30.49 -3.03 -11.72
CA VAL A 60 29.52 -3.92 -11.03
C VAL A 60 28.85 -3.32 -9.80
N HIS A 61 29.14 -2.07 -9.45
CA HIS A 61 28.74 -1.44 -8.18
C HIS A 61 27.25 -1.54 -7.83
N ARG A 62 26.36 -1.56 -8.83
CA ARG A 62 24.89 -1.59 -8.65
C ARG A 62 24.22 -2.83 -9.25
N LYS A 63 25.02 -3.83 -9.66
CA LYS A 63 24.50 -5.08 -10.23
C LYS A 63 23.88 -5.97 -9.14
N PRO A 64 22.94 -6.87 -9.49
CA PRO A 64 22.31 -7.79 -8.54
C PRO A 64 23.24 -8.84 -7.92
N GLY A 65 24.43 -9.06 -8.49
CA GLY A 65 25.28 -10.20 -8.16
C GLY A 65 24.75 -11.49 -8.81
N ALA A 66 25.05 -12.64 -8.21
CA ALA A 66 24.64 -13.94 -8.73
C ALA A 66 23.12 -14.14 -8.63
N ILE A 67 22.52 -14.61 -9.73
CA ILE A 67 21.05 -14.82 -9.85
C ILE A 67 20.62 -16.28 -9.70
N GLY A 68 21.57 -17.24 -9.72
CA GLY A 68 21.31 -18.67 -9.65
C GLY A 68 22.58 -19.49 -9.41
N GLN A 69 22.42 -20.82 -9.42
CA GLN A 69 23.49 -21.82 -9.28
C GLN A 69 23.85 -22.40 -10.66
N CYS A 70 25.04 -23.01 -10.78
CA CYS A 70 25.55 -23.55 -12.05
C CYS A 70 24.96 -24.93 -12.40
N ALA A 71 25.38 -26.01 -11.72
CA ALA A 71 25.12 -27.40 -12.14
C ALA A 71 23.71 -27.93 -11.80
N THR A 72 23.20 -27.61 -10.62
CA THR A 72 21.84 -27.96 -10.21
C THR A 72 21.26 -26.72 -9.55
N PRO A 73 20.13 -26.15 -10.00
CA PRO A 73 19.13 -26.60 -11.00
C PRO A 73 19.30 -26.03 -12.43
N SER A 74 20.46 -25.45 -12.78
CA SER A 74 20.77 -24.84 -14.11
C SER A 74 19.72 -23.86 -14.67
N ARG A 75 18.92 -23.25 -13.80
CA ARG A 75 17.92 -22.24 -14.16
C ARG A 75 17.73 -21.23 -13.04
N VAL A 76 17.18 -20.07 -13.38
CA VAL A 76 16.75 -19.08 -12.39
C VAL A 76 15.36 -19.47 -11.86
N PHE A 77 15.21 -19.52 -10.54
CA PHE A 77 13.92 -19.80 -9.91
C PHE A 77 12.88 -18.70 -10.22
N LYS A 78 11.61 -19.10 -10.36
CA LYS A 78 10.49 -18.16 -10.49
C LYS A 78 10.40 -17.28 -9.23
N GLY A 79 10.07 -16.01 -9.40
CA GLY A 79 10.00 -15.05 -8.28
C GLY A 79 11.35 -14.49 -7.82
N LYS A 80 12.47 -14.83 -8.49
CA LYS A 80 13.78 -14.23 -8.18
C LYS A 80 13.72 -12.70 -8.30
N LYS A 81 14.20 -12.01 -7.26
CA LYS A 81 14.23 -10.55 -7.19
C LYS A 81 15.16 -9.96 -8.27
N MET A 82 14.57 -9.24 -9.22
CA MET A 82 15.21 -8.64 -10.38
C MET A 82 14.77 -7.17 -10.58
N PRO A 83 15.48 -6.35 -11.38
CA PRO A 83 15.03 -5.00 -11.68
C PRO A 83 13.69 -5.01 -12.44
N GLY A 84 12.91 -3.94 -12.37
CA GLY A 84 11.59 -3.90 -13.01
C GLY A 84 10.74 -2.72 -12.57
N ARG A 85 9.49 -2.68 -13.07
CA ARG A 85 8.52 -1.64 -12.70
C ARG A 85 8.25 -1.64 -11.19
N MET A 86 8.27 -0.45 -10.59
CA MET A 86 8.04 -0.25 -9.15
C MET A 86 6.96 0.81 -8.92
N GLY A 87 6.09 0.56 -7.92
CA GLY A 87 4.94 1.41 -7.61
C GLY A 87 3.78 1.17 -8.57
N ALA A 88 2.81 2.10 -8.61
CA ALA A 88 1.60 2.01 -9.43
C ALA A 88 0.79 0.72 -9.20
N GLN A 89 0.82 0.18 -7.98
CA GLN A 89 0.08 -1.00 -7.56
C GLN A 89 -0.85 -0.62 -6.41
N LYS A 90 -2.05 -1.21 -6.37
CA LYS A 90 -3.02 -1.04 -5.28
C LYS A 90 -2.43 -1.59 -3.98
N THR A 91 -2.56 -0.83 -2.90
CA THR A 91 -1.96 -1.18 -1.60
C THR A 91 -2.76 -0.61 -0.47
N THR A 92 -2.86 -1.42 0.57
CA THR A 92 -3.59 -1.09 1.78
C THR A 92 -2.59 -0.91 2.91
N ILE A 93 -2.69 0.21 3.61
CA ILE A 93 -2.06 0.41 4.92
C ILE A 93 -3.16 0.16 5.94
N MET A 94 -2.92 -0.79 6.84
CA MET A 94 -3.91 -1.23 7.81
C MET A 94 -3.70 -0.55 9.15
N ASN A 95 -4.75 -0.55 9.98
CA ASN A 95 -4.71 -0.09 11.37
C ASN A 95 -4.29 1.39 11.53
N LEU A 96 -4.84 2.28 10.71
CA LEU A 96 -4.62 3.72 10.85
C LEU A 96 -5.69 4.33 11.75
N GLN A 97 -5.30 5.24 12.62
CA GLN A 97 -6.21 5.90 13.56
C GLN A 97 -6.80 7.17 12.95
N VAL A 98 -8.11 7.34 13.05
CA VAL A 98 -8.79 8.61 12.79
C VAL A 98 -8.54 9.55 13.98
N VAL A 99 -7.94 10.70 13.71
CA VAL A 99 -7.58 11.69 14.73
C VAL A 99 -8.69 12.71 14.94
N LYS A 100 -9.29 13.15 13.84
CA LYS A 100 -10.35 14.16 13.83
C LYS A 100 -11.22 13.98 12.60
N VAL A 101 -12.51 14.22 12.77
CA VAL A 101 -13.49 14.30 11.69
C VAL A 101 -14.03 15.73 11.66
N ASP A 102 -14.08 16.33 10.48
CA ASP A 102 -14.67 17.66 10.27
C ASP A 102 -15.79 17.54 9.23
N PRO A 103 -17.05 17.36 9.67
CA PRO A 103 -18.19 17.18 8.76
C PRO A 103 -18.47 18.40 7.90
N GLU A 104 -18.29 19.61 8.43
CA GLU A 104 -18.56 20.86 7.70
C GLU A 104 -17.62 21.02 6.50
N SER A 105 -16.37 20.60 6.66
CA SER A 105 -15.35 20.67 5.61
C SER A 105 -15.20 19.38 4.79
N GLU A 106 -15.92 18.31 5.16
CA GLU A 106 -15.78 16.94 4.65
C GLU A 106 -14.33 16.39 4.71
N ILE A 107 -13.62 16.69 5.81
CA ILE A 107 -12.20 16.30 5.97
C ILE A 107 -12.06 15.22 7.03
N LEU A 108 -11.33 14.15 6.67
CA LEU A 108 -10.91 13.10 7.58
C LEU A 108 -9.40 13.19 7.88
N LEU A 109 -9.04 13.42 9.14
CA LEU A 109 -7.64 13.46 9.56
C LEU A 109 -7.20 12.07 10.03
N ILE A 110 -6.29 11.44 9.28
CA ILE A 110 -5.77 10.10 9.58
C ILE A 110 -4.33 10.20 10.06
N LYS A 111 -4.03 9.54 11.18
CA LYS A 111 -2.66 9.42 11.71
C LYS A 111 -1.85 8.45 10.86
N GLY A 112 -0.89 8.97 10.11
CA GLY A 112 0.09 8.17 9.38
C GLY A 112 0.21 8.57 7.91
N SER A 113 0.70 7.64 7.09
CA SER A 113 0.87 7.86 5.66
C SER A 113 -0.25 7.21 4.86
N VAL A 114 -0.82 7.96 3.92
CA VAL A 114 -1.74 7.44 2.90
C VAL A 114 -0.92 7.06 1.65
N PRO A 115 -1.15 5.90 1.02
CA PRO A 115 -0.41 5.55 -0.18
C PRO A 115 -0.82 6.47 -1.35
N GLY A 116 0.10 6.73 -2.27
CA GLY A 116 -0.19 7.49 -3.49
C GLY A 116 0.26 8.95 -3.47
N PRO A 117 0.15 9.66 -4.61
CA PRO A 117 0.39 11.09 -4.68
C PRO A 117 -0.77 11.89 -4.09
N LYS A 118 -0.55 13.18 -3.79
CA LYS A 118 -1.61 14.12 -3.41
C LYS A 118 -2.66 14.20 -4.54
N GLY A 119 -3.95 14.23 -4.18
CA GLY A 119 -5.06 14.25 -5.13
C GLY A 119 -5.42 12.90 -5.75
N ALA A 120 -4.80 11.80 -5.30
CA ALA A 120 -5.24 10.47 -5.71
C ALA A 120 -6.53 10.06 -5.00
N THR A 121 -7.37 9.28 -5.67
CA THR A 121 -8.52 8.63 -5.04
C THR A 121 -8.05 7.59 -4.02
N VAL A 122 -8.64 7.64 -2.83
CA VAL A 122 -8.33 6.77 -1.70
C VAL A 122 -9.62 6.11 -1.24
N VAL A 123 -9.54 4.84 -0.90
CA VAL A 123 -10.64 4.07 -0.35
C VAL A 123 -10.37 3.85 1.13
N VAL A 124 -11.24 4.37 1.98
CA VAL A 124 -11.23 4.16 3.44
C VAL A 124 -12.31 3.13 3.76
N ARG A 125 -11.99 2.18 4.62
CA ARG A 125 -12.92 1.14 5.08
C ARG A 125 -12.58 0.73 6.51
N ASN A 126 -13.50 0.05 7.18
CA ASN A 126 -13.32 -0.45 8.53
C ASN A 126 -12.12 -1.40 8.61
N ALA A 127 -11.40 -1.38 9.74
CA ALA A 127 -10.20 -2.20 9.91
C ALA A 127 -10.54 -3.68 9.97
N THR A 128 -9.90 -4.48 9.11
CA THR A 128 -10.23 -5.93 9.02
C THR A 128 -9.71 -6.73 10.22
N LYS A 129 -8.71 -6.20 10.94
CA LYS A 129 -7.97 -6.91 12.00
C LYS A 129 -8.30 -6.45 13.41
N VAL A 130 -9.11 -5.40 13.54
CA VAL A 130 -9.58 -4.91 14.82
C VAL A 130 -10.97 -5.49 15.01
N PRO A 131 -11.26 -6.17 16.14
CA PRO A 131 -12.62 -6.59 16.44
C PRO A 131 -13.47 -5.33 16.52
N VAL A 132 -14.56 -5.30 15.77
CA VAL A 132 -15.51 -4.18 15.77
C VAL A 132 -15.96 -3.98 17.22
N SER A 133 -15.74 -2.80 17.78
CA SER A 133 -16.31 -2.45 19.09
C SER A 133 -17.82 -2.59 18.99
N THR A 134 -18.43 -3.17 20.03
CA THR A 134 -19.82 -3.65 20.13
C THR A 134 -20.93 -2.59 19.94
N GLY A 135 -20.69 -1.50 19.21
CA GLY A 135 -21.67 -0.48 18.84
C GLY A 135 -22.09 -0.48 17.36
N ASP A 136 -21.27 -1.02 16.45
CA ASP A 136 -21.44 -0.82 15.01
C ASP A 136 -21.80 -2.13 14.29
N ALA A 137 -22.92 -2.72 14.70
CA ALA A 137 -23.63 -3.69 13.88
C ALA A 137 -24.71 -2.95 13.09
N GLN A 138 -24.32 -2.38 11.95
CA GLN A 138 -25.18 -1.98 10.83
C GLN A 138 -24.34 -1.82 9.58
#